data_AF-A0A6N2CUS9-F1
#
_entry.id   AF-A0A6N2CUS9-F1
#
_cell.length_a   1.000
_cell.length_b   1.000
_cell.length_c   1.000
_cell.angle_alpha   90.00
_cell.angle_beta   90.00
_cell.angle_gamma   90.00
#
_symmetry.space_group_name_H-M   'P 1'
#
loop_
_entity.id
_entity.type
_entity.pdbx_description
1 polymer ?
#
loop_
_entity_poly.entity_id
_entity_poly.type
_entity_poly.pdbx_seq_one_letter_code
_entity_poly.pdbx_strand_id
1 'polypeptide(L)'
;MTYTRLAIFCFYALLATLVFSLPAFIFDPNIETIFHISIWSIVYFIFFCFLALYFGKTVAKSKDLNAINKLFMVLVFLKLATALAVFLIFVKFYQPEGRWFVMPFIGAYITFTIVEVISLKSLSKMKSQDEK
;
A
#
# COMPACT_ATOMS: atom_id res chain seq x y z
N MET A 1 7.03 -19.10 -0.45
CA MET A 1 6.32 -18.60 0.75
C MET A 1 5.08 -17.82 0.29
N THR A 2 3.94 -18.16 0.86
CA THR A 2 2.69 -18.42 0.11
C THR A 2 1.74 -17.23 0.16
N TYR A 3 1.05 -16.97 -0.95
CA TYR A 3 0.02 -15.93 -1.14
C TYR A 3 -0.97 -15.77 0.04
N THR A 4 -1.17 -16.84 0.82
CA THR A 4 -1.95 -16.89 2.07
C THR A 4 -1.47 -15.88 3.12
N ARG A 5 -0.16 -15.72 3.35
CA ARG A 5 0.36 -14.75 4.33
C ARG A 5 0.11 -13.31 3.87
N LEU A 6 0.29 -13.05 2.57
CA LEU A 6 -0.03 -11.74 2.00
C LEU A 6 -1.52 -11.44 2.11
N ALA A 7 -2.39 -12.40 1.78
CA ALA A 7 -3.84 -12.22 1.90
C ALA A 7 -4.26 -11.89 3.33
N ILE A 8 -3.67 -12.55 4.33
CA ILE A 8 -3.89 -12.25 5.75
C ILE A 8 -3.41 -10.83 6.09
N PHE A 9 -2.22 -10.43 5.64
CA PHE A 9 -1.73 -9.07 5.87
C PHE A 9 -2.55 -7.99 5.15
N CYS A 10 -3.01 -8.25 3.92
CA CYS A 10 -3.93 -7.39 3.20
C CYS A 10 -5.28 -7.28 3.92
N PHE A 11 -5.78 -8.37 4.49
CA PHE A 11 -7.00 -8.38 5.29
C PHE A 11 -6.84 -7.53 6.58
N TYR A 12 -5.73 -7.67 7.29
CA TYR A 12 -5.41 -6.80 8.43
C TYR A 12 -5.23 -5.33 8.02
N ALA A 13 -4.66 -5.07 6.84
CA ALA A 13 -4.56 -3.71 6.30
C ALA A 13 -5.93 -3.12 5.94
N LEU A 14 -6.85 -3.95 5.44
CA LEU A 14 -8.23 -3.58 5.16
C LEU A 14 -8.99 -3.25 6.47
N LEU A 15 -8.80 -4.07 7.51
CA LEU A 15 -9.38 -3.76 8.84
C LEU A 15 -8.79 -2.48 9.44
N ALA A 16 -7.48 -2.26 9.33
CA ALA A 16 -6.83 -1.06 9.84
C ALA A 16 -7.30 0.21 9.11
N THR A 17 -7.48 0.13 7.79
CA THR A 17 -8.02 1.25 7.00
C THR A 17 -9.46 1.57 7.35
N LEU A 18 -10.29 0.55 7.56
CA LEU A 18 -11.66 0.71 8.07
C LEU A 18 -11.68 1.42 9.43
N VAL A 19 -10.80 1.03 10.35
CA VAL A 19 -10.67 1.71 11.65
C VAL A 19 -10.21 3.16 11.49
N PHE A 20 -9.27 3.43 10.57
CA PHE A 20 -8.79 4.79 10.29
C PHE A 20 -9.83 5.69 9.61
N SER A 21 -10.82 5.11 8.92
CA SER A 21 -11.94 5.86 8.36
C SER A 21 -13.03 6.22 9.38
N LEU A 22 -13.09 5.57 10.55
CA LEU A 22 -14.12 5.86 11.57
C LEU A 22 -14.06 7.31 12.11
N PRO A 23 -12.88 7.88 12.43
CA PRO A 23 -12.80 9.28 12.83
C PRO A 23 -13.25 10.22 11.71
N ALA A 24 -12.89 9.95 10.46
CA ALA A 24 -13.28 10.78 9.33
C ALA A 24 -14.81 10.85 9.16
N PHE A 25 -15.51 9.75 9.44
CA PHE A 25 -16.98 9.67 9.41
C PHE A 25 -17.65 10.52 10.51
N ILE A 26 -16.98 10.76 11.62
CA ILE A 26 -17.51 11.57 12.73
C ILE A 26 -17.34 13.08 12.46
N PHE A 27 -16.25 13.47 11.78
CA PHE A 27 -15.88 14.87 11.60
C PHE A 27 -16.36 15.51 10.29
N ASP A 28 -16.81 14.72 9.32
CA ASP A 28 -17.23 15.22 8.01
C ASP A 28 -18.55 14.53 7.57
N PRO A 29 -19.61 15.29 7.28
CA PRO A 29 -20.91 14.73 6.88
C PRO A 29 -20.92 14.12 5.47
N ASN A 30 -19.86 14.33 4.66
CA ASN A 30 -19.77 13.79 3.29
C ASN A 30 -19.33 12.31 3.27
N ILE A 31 -20.22 11.45 3.75
CA ILE A 31 -20.02 10.01 3.86
C ILE A 31 -19.69 9.37 2.51
N GLU A 32 -20.37 9.78 1.43
CA GLU A 32 -20.17 9.20 0.10
C GLU A 32 -18.74 9.41 -0.41
N THR A 33 -18.20 10.62 -0.25
CA THR A 33 -16.84 10.97 -0.68
C THR A 33 -15.79 10.18 0.09
N ILE A 34 -15.98 10.01 1.41
CA ILE A 34 -15.09 9.21 2.27
C ILE A 34 -15.12 7.74 1.86
N PHE A 35 -16.31 7.22 1.52
CA PHE A 35 -16.46 5.84 1.09
C PHE A 35 -15.77 5.59 -0.25
N HIS A 36 -15.96 6.49 -1.23
CA HIS A 36 -15.31 6.40 -2.53
C HIS A 36 -13.79 6.43 -2.42
N ILE A 37 -13.21 7.39 -1.69
CA ILE A 37 -11.74 7.46 -1.55
C ILE A 37 -11.17 6.24 -0.83
N SER A 38 -11.90 5.69 0.15
CA SER A 38 -11.48 4.50 0.88
C SER A 38 -11.41 3.29 -0.05
N ILE A 39 -12.45 3.07 -0.87
CA ILE A 39 -12.44 1.97 -1.84
C ILE A 39 -11.32 2.15 -2.87
N TRP A 40 -11.21 3.33 -3.47
CA TRP A 40 -10.19 3.61 -4.49
C TRP A 40 -8.77 3.43 -3.93
N SER A 41 -8.51 3.90 -2.72
CA SER A 41 -7.20 3.74 -2.08
C SER A 41 -6.89 2.27 -1.77
N ILE A 42 -7.84 1.51 -1.22
CA ILE A 42 -7.65 0.08 -0.93
C ILE A 42 -7.32 -0.70 -2.21
N VAL A 43 -8.10 -0.51 -3.27
CA VAL A 43 -7.87 -1.18 -4.56
C VAL A 43 -6.49 -0.83 -5.11
N TYR A 44 -6.13 0.45 -5.10
CA TYR A 44 -4.84 0.92 -5.56
C TYR A 44 -3.66 0.33 -4.78
N PHE A 45 -3.73 0.30 -3.44
CA PHE A 45 -2.66 -0.22 -2.61
C PHE A 45 -2.55 -1.74 -2.66
N ILE A 46 -3.66 -2.47 -2.78
CA ILE A 46 -3.66 -3.91 -3.04
C ILE A 46 -2.90 -4.20 -4.34
N PHE A 47 -3.24 -3.49 -5.42
CA PHE A 47 -2.56 -3.62 -6.70
C PHE A 47 -1.04 -3.38 -6.55
N PHE A 48 -0.64 -2.34 -5.83
CA PHE A 48 0.77 -2.08 -5.56
C PHE A 48 1.46 -3.19 -4.76
N CYS A 49 0.82 -3.76 -3.75
CA CYS A 49 1.38 -4.89 -3.00
C CYS A 49 1.58 -6.13 -3.87
N PHE A 50 0.65 -6.43 -4.78
CA PHE A 50 0.81 -7.50 -5.75
C PHE A 50 1.98 -7.24 -6.70
N LEU A 51 2.09 -6.02 -7.20
CA LEU A 51 3.18 -5.58 -8.06
C LEU A 51 4.54 -5.75 -7.35
N ALA A 52 4.63 -5.29 -6.11
CA ALA A 52 5.82 -5.38 -5.27
C ALA A 52 6.26 -6.84 -5.04
N LEU A 53 5.32 -7.74 -4.78
CA LEU A 53 5.63 -9.16 -4.65
C LEU A 53 6.06 -9.81 -5.96
N TYR A 54 5.40 -9.48 -7.06
CA TYR A 54 5.73 -10.03 -8.38
C TYR A 54 7.17 -9.67 -8.77
N PHE A 55 7.52 -8.38 -8.68
CA PHE A 55 8.89 -7.93 -8.90
C PHE A 55 9.83 -8.46 -7.82
N GLY A 56 9.41 -8.51 -6.55
CA GLY A 56 10.20 -9.03 -5.44
C GLY A 56 10.64 -10.48 -5.66
N LYS A 57 9.74 -11.35 -6.13
CA LYS A 57 10.07 -12.74 -6.49
C LYS A 57 11.04 -12.83 -7.67
N THR A 58 10.85 -11.97 -8.68
CA THR A 58 11.72 -11.93 -9.86
C THR A 58 13.13 -11.49 -9.47
N VAL A 59 13.24 -10.44 -8.66
CA VAL A 59 14.51 -9.89 -8.19
C VAL A 59 15.18 -10.79 -7.15
N ALA A 60 14.42 -11.54 -6.35
CA ALA A 60 14.97 -12.51 -5.41
C ALA A 60 15.82 -13.61 -6.10
N LYS A 61 15.51 -13.95 -7.36
CA LYS A 61 16.29 -14.89 -8.17
C LYS A 61 17.57 -14.30 -8.78
N SER A 62 17.74 -12.98 -8.73
CA SER A 62 18.95 -12.33 -9.26
C SER A 62 20.17 -12.63 -8.39
N LYS A 63 21.40 -12.48 -8.92
CA LYS A 63 22.64 -12.65 -8.13
C LYS A 63 23.02 -11.43 -7.27
N ASP A 64 22.35 -10.28 -7.43
CA ASP A 64 22.70 -9.06 -6.71
C ASP A 64 22.00 -9.00 -5.34
N LEU A 65 22.77 -9.11 -4.25
CA LEU A 65 22.29 -9.04 -2.86
C LEU A 65 21.53 -7.73 -2.55
N ASN A 66 21.88 -6.63 -3.22
CA ASN A 66 21.24 -5.33 -3.03
C ASN A 66 20.02 -5.11 -3.94
N ALA A 67 19.70 -6.04 -4.84
CA ALA A 67 18.64 -5.82 -5.81
C ALA A 67 17.25 -5.68 -5.16
N ILE A 68 16.99 -6.40 -4.05
CA ILE A 68 15.71 -6.25 -3.32
C ILE A 68 15.59 -4.86 -2.67
N ASN A 69 16.68 -4.33 -2.11
CA ASN A 69 16.69 -2.98 -1.55
C ASN A 69 16.53 -1.90 -2.63
N LYS A 70 17.18 -2.07 -3.80
CA LYS A 70 16.99 -1.18 -4.95
C LYS A 70 15.54 -1.21 -5.44
N LEU A 71 14.95 -2.39 -5.57
CA LEU A 71 13.55 -2.56 -5.94
C LEU A 71 12.63 -1.87 -4.93
N PHE A 72 12.88 -2.04 -3.63
CA PHE A 72 12.10 -1.39 -2.59
C PHE A 72 12.12 0.14 -2.73
N MET A 73 13.29 0.75 -2.91
CA MET A 73 13.40 2.20 -3.11
C MET A 73 12.60 2.67 -4.34
N VAL A 74 12.72 1.96 -5.46
CA VAL A 74 11.98 2.29 -6.69
C VAL A 74 10.47 2.15 -6.48
N LEU A 75 10.01 1.09 -5.81
CA LEU A 75 8.59 0.88 -5.53
C LEU A 75 8.01 1.93 -4.59
N VAL A 76 8.73 2.33 -3.54
CA VAL A 76 8.29 3.40 -2.63
C VAL A 76 8.20 4.72 -3.36
N PHE A 77 9.21 5.07 -4.16
CA PHE A 77 9.19 6.31 -4.95
C PHE A 77 8.04 6.31 -5.96
N LEU A 78 7.86 5.21 -6.70
CA LEU A 78 6.78 5.07 -7.65
C LEU A 78 5.43 5.16 -6.95
N LYS A 79 5.25 4.46 -5.82
CA LYS A 79 4.03 4.48 -5.01
C LYS A 79 3.72 5.89 -4.53
N LEU A 80 4.70 6.65 -4.05
CA LEU A 80 4.51 8.04 -3.62
C LEU A 80 4.06 8.93 -4.77
N ALA A 81 4.75 8.87 -5.91
CA ALA A 81 4.43 9.68 -7.09
C ALA A 81 3.02 9.36 -7.63
N THR A 82 2.70 8.07 -7.75
CA THR A 82 1.40 7.62 -8.26
C THR A 82 0.28 7.79 -7.23
N ALA A 83 0.57 7.69 -5.93
CA ALA A 83 -0.40 7.98 -4.86
C ALA A 83 -0.79 9.47 -4.89
N LEU A 84 0.19 10.36 -5.04
CA LEU A 84 -0.08 11.78 -5.18
C LEU A 84 -0.90 12.07 -6.44
N ALA A 85 -0.59 11.44 -7.57
CA ALA A 85 -1.36 11.59 -8.80
C ALA A 85 -2.82 11.12 -8.63
N VAL A 86 -3.04 9.93 -8.05
CA VAL A 86 -4.39 9.41 -7.77
C VAL A 86 -5.15 10.33 -6.81
N PHE A 87 -4.48 10.85 -5.79
CA PHE A 87 -5.08 11.79 -4.85
C PHE A 87 -5.51 13.09 -5.54
N LEU A 88 -4.65 13.69 -6.38
CA LEU A 88 -4.97 14.91 -7.12
C LEU A 88 -6.11 14.71 -8.12
N ILE A 89 -6.14 13.55 -8.79
CA ILE A 89 -7.27 13.16 -9.66
C ILE A 89 -8.55 13.11 -8.82
N PHE A 90 -8.53 12.43 -7.67
CA PHE A 90 -9.70 12.33 -6.80
C PHE A 90 -10.23 13.70 -6.37
N VAL A 91 -9.35 14.59 -5.88
CA VAL A 91 -9.74 15.95 -5.46
C VAL A 91 -10.36 16.74 -6.61
N LYS A 92 -9.83 16.59 -7.83
CA LYS A 92 -10.35 17.28 -9.01
C LYS A 92 -11.75 16.80 -9.42
N PHE A 93 -12.03 15.49 -9.29
CA PHE A 93 -13.32 14.91 -9.69
C PHE A 93 -14.42 15.07 -8.64
N TYR A 94 -14.09 14.92 -7.36
CA TYR A 94 -15.09 14.88 -6.28
C TYR A 94 -15.18 16.17 -5.45
N GLN A 95 -14.25 17.11 -5.65
CA GLN A 95 -14.21 18.43 -4.96
C GLN A 95 -14.61 18.37 -3.47
N PRO A 96 -13.91 17.54 -2.66
CA PRO A 96 -14.24 17.38 -1.25
C PRO A 96 -14.17 18.72 -0.51
N GLU A 97 -15.23 19.08 0.22
CA GLU A 97 -15.29 20.33 0.98
C GLU A 97 -14.51 20.27 2.30
N GLY A 98 -14.47 19.09 2.94
CA GLY A 98 -13.72 18.86 4.17
C GLY A 98 -12.26 18.50 3.91
N ARG A 99 -11.42 18.58 4.95
CA ARG A 99 -10.00 18.15 4.90
C ARG A 99 -9.79 16.73 5.41
N TRP A 100 -10.81 16.15 6.04
CA TRP A 100 -10.72 14.85 6.73
C TRP A 100 -10.79 13.66 5.77
N PHE A 101 -11.26 13.84 4.53
CA PHE A 101 -11.27 12.79 3.51
C PHE A 101 -9.88 12.21 3.18
N VAL A 102 -8.79 12.92 3.49
CA VAL A 102 -7.42 12.41 3.26
C VAL A 102 -6.98 11.35 4.26
N MET A 103 -7.60 11.30 5.46
CA MET A 103 -7.28 10.32 6.51
C MET A 103 -7.30 8.86 6.04
N PRO A 104 -8.39 8.35 5.42
CA PRO A 104 -8.42 6.97 4.94
C PRO A 104 -7.32 6.68 3.92
N PHE A 105 -6.99 7.65 3.05
CA PHE A 105 -5.94 7.50 2.06
C PHE A 105 -4.55 7.35 2.71
N ILE A 106 -4.25 8.19 3.70
CA ILE A 106 -2.98 8.13 4.45
C ILE A 106 -2.91 6.85 5.29
N GLY A 107 -4.01 6.48 5.96
CA GLY A 107 -4.11 5.24 6.72
C GLY A 107 -3.80 4.03 5.83
N ALA A 108 -4.41 3.97 4.65
CA ALA A 108 -4.16 2.91 3.67
C ALA A 108 -2.70 2.91 3.21
N TYR A 109 -2.17 4.07 2.84
CA TYR A 109 -0.77 4.20 2.45
C TYR A 109 0.18 3.60 3.50
N ILE A 110 0.04 3.99 4.77
CA ILE A 110 0.92 3.54 5.83
C ILE A 110 0.77 2.03 6.05
N THR A 111 -0.46 1.53 6.20
CA THR A 111 -0.64 0.11 6.53
C THR A 111 -0.18 -0.80 5.41
N PHE A 112 -0.51 -0.49 4.15
CA PHE A 112 -0.05 -1.29 3.01
C PHE A 112 1.46 -1.18 2.78
N THR A 113 2.08 -0.05 3.12
CA THR A 113 3.54 0.09 3.09
C THR A 113 4.22 -0.81 4.13
N ILE A 114 3.66 -0.92 5.34
CA ILE A 114 4.19 -1.85 6.35
C ILE A 114 4.12 -3.30 5.83
N VAL A 115 2.99 -3.70 5.25
CA VAL A 115 2.82 -5.04 4.66
C VAL A 115 3.83 -5.31 3.54
N GLU A 116 4.04 -4.33 2.65
CA GLU A 116 5.01 -4.40 1.57
C GLU A 116 6.45 -4.57 2.08
N VAL A 117 6.86 -3.76 3.06
CA VAL A 117 8.19 -3.82 3.68
C VAL A 117 8.43 -5.18 4.32
N ILE A 118 7.48 -5.68 5.11
CA ILE A 118 7.60 -6.99 5.78
C ILE A 118 7.73 -8.10 4.72
N SER A 119 6.93 -8.04 3.66
CA SER A 119 6.94 -9.03 2.58
C SER A 119 8.27 -9.06 1.83
N LEU A 120 8.80 -7.89 1.44
CA LEU A 120 10.08 -7.78 0.74
C LEU A 120 11.26 -8.14 1.64
N LYS A 121 11.23 -7.76 2.91
CA LYS A 121 12.25 -8.13 3.90
C LYS A 121 12.30 -9.64 4.13
N SER A 122 11.14 -10.30 4.14
CA SER A 122 11.08 -11.77 4.22
C SER A 122 11.74 -12.43 3.01
N LEU A 123 11.60 -11.87 1.80
CA LEU A 123 12.25 -12.39 0.60
C LEU A 123 13.77 -12.15 0.62
N SER A 124 14.21 -10.99 1.12
CA SER A 124 15.63 -10.68 1.28
C SER A 124 16.34 -11.63 2.23
N LYS A 125 15.70 -11.96 3.36
CA LYS A 125 16.26 -12.91 4.34
C LYS A 125 16.43 -14.33 3.78
N MET A 126 15.48 -14.81 2.96
CA MET A 126 15.59 -16.13 2.32
C MET A 126 16.79 -16.18 1.38
N LYS A 127 16.94 -15.15 0.53
CA LYS A 127 18.05 -15.08 -0.41
C LYS A 127 19.42 -15.08 0.28
N SER A 128 19.58 -14.31 1.35
CA SER A 128 20.83 -14.27 2.13
C SER A 128 21.18 -15.60 2.80
N GLN A 129 20.23 -16.52 2.93
CA GLN A 129 20.43 -17.84 3.53
C GLN A 129 20.74 -18.93 2.49
N ASP A 130 20.27 -18.79 1.25
CA ASP A 130 20.60 -19.70 0.13
C ASP A 130 22.04 -19.49 -0.43
N GLU A 131 22.66 -18.33 -0.20
CA GLU A 131 24.05 -18.04 -0.63
C GLU A 131 25.13 -18.41 0.41
N LYS A 132 24.76 -18.90 1.60
CA LYS A 132 25.69 -19.37 2.65
C LYS A 132 25.80 -20.89 2.64
#